data_AF-A0A813GPM9-F1
#
_entry.id   AF-A0A813GPM9-F1
#
_cell.length_a   1.000
_cell.length_b   1.000
_cell.length_c   1.000
_cell.angle_alpha   90.00
_cell.angle_beta   90.00
_cell.angle_gamma   90.00
#
_symmetry.space_group_name_H-M   'P 1'
#
loop_
_entity.id
_entity.type
_entity.pdbx_description
1 polymer ?
#
loop_
_entity_poly.entity_id
_entity_poly.type
_entity_poly.pdbx_seq_one_letter_code
_entity_poly.pdbx_strand_id
1 'polypeptide(L)'
;QHNHWCSYQMVALHWSLAGRSVQLLQRYRWTCAAQVSSMQSRSSTNISRQVALVVFGRATTFTANIQARWTANFREPGAALDEDLRFPCSLGASHLQHCIRDSPTPPFDLQHLKALVEEARHRPVQRAGRSPSRKPNAAGEWPCTRCGRFLCSGDFYPDRSRKTNLVSISARCKDCTKGDVRSYKRTLRGNLVKLLGGAKDKSKKQNWPTCTLTTRDILDMVWAQEARCAYSGVTMEIRIPNSHWRMSLERKNNEIGYSPTNCVLIADEFNTGDYSRCPGIDRREVSGTAQWSADKVQSVLQVRRFNVDLVSLASDISEAALSPRMQVRQPRLVYRRTPTDEGEWVCGKCGVFKSSDAFHKSVVKRSAIQSHCKDCTREQHRLRCKMLRGNALMLLSSARRRSLQRQQTFALTLDELLDMLWLQAGRCSYSGVPLQYKQRHTHWRMSLERVDNSIGYTKDNCVLIAVEFNSSDRSRNVATTDVFGTAQWSRSKAAHVWGRYFPT
;
A
#
# COMPACT_ATOMS: atom_id res chain seq x y z
N GLN A 1 49.42 18.12 -8.58
CA GLN A 1 48.89 18.61 -9.87
C GLN A 1 48.28 17.52 -10.77
N HIS A 2 48.28 16.23 -10.39
CA HIS A 2 47.62 15.16 -11.17
C HIS A 2 46.12 14.94 -10.89
N ASN A 3 45.53 15.57 -9.86
CA ASN A 3 44.12 15.36 -9.48
C ASN A 3 43.12 16.36 -10.11
N HIS A 4 43.57 17.37 -10.86
CA HIS A 4 42.67 18.33 -11.51
C HIS A 4 42.25 17.94 -12.94
N TRP A 5 42.87 16.90 -13.53
CA TRP A 5 42.59 16.48 -14.91
C TRP A 5 41.45 15.44 -15.04
N CYS A 6 41.18 14.62 -14.01
CA CYS A 6 40.10 13.61 -14.09
C CYS A 6 38.68 14.20 -13.97
N SER A 7 38.51 15.33 -13.28
CA SER A 7 37.20 15.97 -13.10
C SER A 7 36.66 16.57 -14.41
N TYR A 8 37.55 17.09 -15.27
CA TYR A 8 37.17 17.65 -16.57
C TYR A 8 36.81 16.58 -17.60
N GLN A 9 37.47 15.40 -17.56
CA GLN A 9 37.15 14.31 -18.49
C GLN A 9 35.77 13.69 -18.24
N MET A 10 35.32 13.62 -16.98
CA MET A 10 34.00 13.07 -16.63
C MET A 10 32.84 14.02 -17.02
N VAL A 11 33.01 15.33 -16.84
CA VAL A 11 32.03 16.33 -17.32
C VAL A 11 31.98 16.34 -18.84
N ALA A 12 33.13 16.22 -19.52
CA ALA A 12 33.19 16.09 -20.98
C ALA A 12 32.54 14.80 -21.49
N LEU A 13 32.65 13.67 -20.78
CA LEU A 13 31.99 12.42 -21.15
C LEU A 13 30.46 12.50 -21.00
N HIS A 14 29.99 13.16 -19.93
CA HIS A 14 28.56 13.38 -19.69
C HIS A 14 27.93 14.32 -20.74
N TRP A 15 28.66 15.38 -21.12
CA TRP A 15 28.26 16.27 -22.21
C TRP A 15 28.34 15.60 -23.59
N SER A 16 29.31 14.70 -23.80
CA SER A 16 29.43 13.90 -25.03
C SER A 16 28.29 12.88 -25.18
N LEU A 17 27.87 12.23 -24.10
CA LEU A 17 26.73 11.29 -24.10
C LEU A 17 25.37 12.00 -24.27
N ALA A 18 25.21 13.18 -23.64
CA ALA A 18 24.07 14.05 -23.91
C ALA A 18 24.06 14.55 -25.36
N GLY A 19 25.22 14.94 -25.89
CA GLY A 19 25.40 15.35 -27.29
C GLY A 19 25.10 14.23 -28.29
N ARG A 20 25.53 12.99 -28.01
CA ARG A 20 25.23 11.81 -28.84
C ARG A 20 23.74 11.45 -28.82
N SER A 21 23.06 11.63 -27.69
CA SER A 21 21.61 11.43 -27.58
C SER A 21 20.82 12.47 -28.37
N VAL A 22 21.27 13.74 -28.35
CA VAL A 22 20.72 14.81 -29.19
C VAL A 22 21.00 14.56 -30.67
N GLN A 23 22.19 14.08 -31.04
CA GLN A 23 22.52 13.72 -32.42
C GLN A 23 21.73 12.50 -32.92
N LEU A 24 21.44 11.51 -32.07
CA LEU A 24 20.57 10.37 -32.39
C LEU A 24 19.12 10.83 -32.61
N LEU A 25 18.60 11.73 -31.77
CA LEU A 25 17.28 12.34 -31.95
C LEU A 25 17.21 13.21 -33.20
N GLN A 26 18.27 13.97 -33.51
CA GLN A 26 18.38 14.72 -34.75
C GLN A 26 18.43 13.78 -35.96
N ARG A 27 19.26 12.72 -35.94
CA ARG A 27 19.30 11.72 -37.02
C ARG A 27 17.95 11.06 -37.22
N TYR A 28 17.22 10.73 -36.15
CA TYR A 28 15.86 10.18 -36.23
C TYR A 28 14.88 11.17 -36.86
N ARG A 29 15.01 12.47 -36.55
CA ARG A 29 14.23 13.55 -37.16
C ARG A 29 14.53 13.69 -38.66
N TRP A 30 15.78 13.52 -39.08
CA TRP A 30 16.20 13.54 -40.49
C TRP A 30 15.74 12.29 -41.26
N THR A 31 15.83 11.09 -40.69
CA THR A 31 15.31 9.86 -41.34
C THR A 31 13.79 9.87 -41.45
N CYS A 32 13.07 10.35 -40.44
CA CYS A 32 11.62 10.54 -40.54
C CYS A 32 11.26 11.60 -41.58
N ALA A 33 11.99 12.70 -41.68
CA ALA A 33 11.78 13.71 -42.72
C ALA A 33 12.03 13.15 -44.14
N ALA A 34 13.08 12.34 -44.32
CA ALA A 34 13.40 11.70 -45.60
C ALA A 34 12.35 10.65 -46.02
N GLN A 35 11.81 9.87 -45.07
CA GLN A 35 10.69 8.95 -45.33
C GLN A 35 9.38 9.68 -45.68
N VAL A 36 9.14 10.85 -45.10
CA VAL A 36 7.98 11.69 -45.43
C VAL A 36 8.11 12.28 -46.83
N SER A 37 9.30 12.75 -47.22
CA SER A 37 9.56 13.22 -48.59
C SER A 37 9.41 12.10 -49.64
N SER A 38 9.74 10.84 -49.29
CA SER A 38 9.52 9.70 -50.20
C SER A 38 8.06 9.21 -50.24
N MET A 39 7.26 9.47 -49.19
CA MET A 39 5.81 9.22 -49.20
C MET A 39 5.02 10.31 -49.93
N GLN A 40 5.50 11.56 -49.92
CA GLN A 40 4.85 12.66 -50.64
C GLN A 40 4.85 12.49 -52.16
N SER A 41 5.78 11.71 -52.71
CA SER A 41 5.86 11.40 -54.15
C SER A 41 5.00 10.21 -54.59
N ARG A 42 4.31 9.50 -53.68
CA ARG A 42 3.63 8.22 -53.98
C ARG A 42 2.14 8.13 -53.65
N SER A 43 1.46 9.18 -53.18
CA SER A 43 0.00 9.11 -52.93
C SER A 43 -0.78 10.29 -53.51
N SER A 44 -1.81 9.95 -54.30
CA SER A 44 -2.66 10.88 -55.06
C SER A 44 -3.96 11.27 -54.35
N THR A 45 -4.17 10.92 -53.08
CA THR A 45 -5.44 11.20 -52.38
C THR A 45 -5.28 12.17 -51.21
N ASN A 46 -6.03 13.28 -51.30
CA ASN A 46 -6.00 14.42 -50.36
C ASN A 46 -6.31 14.05 -48.90
N ILE A 47 -7.07 12.99 -48.67
CA ILE A 47 -7.53 12.55 -47.34
C ILE A 47 -6.38 11.95 -46.51
N SER A 48 -5.50 11.17 -47.15
CA SER A 48 -4.34 10.55 -46.49
C SER A 48 -3.32 11.59 -46.02
N ARG A 49 -3.19 12.72 -46.74
CA ARG A 49 -2.31 13.83 -46.37
C ARG A 49 -2.80 14.59 -45.13
N GLN A 50 -4.11 14.83 -45.02
CA GLN A 50 -4.67 15.55 -43.87
C GLN A 50 -4.61 14.71 -42.58
N VAL A 51 -4.89 13.41 -42.66
CA VAL A 51 -4.80 12.51 -41.49
C VAL A 51 -3.36 12.37 -41.01
N ALA A 52 -2.39 12.26 -41.92
CA ALA A 52 -0.97 12.23 -41.56
C ALA A 52 -0.53 13.54 -40.87
N LEU A 53 -0.88 14.71 -41.43
CA LEU A 53 -0.51 16.01 -40.84
C LEU A 53 -1.06 16.22 -39.42
N VAL A 54 -2.30 15.79 -39.15
CA VAL A 54 -2.91 15.92 -37.81
C VAL A 54 -2.27 14.96 -36.80
N VAL A 55 -1.96 13.72 -37.21
CA VAL A 55 -1.31 12.73 -36.33
C VAL A 55 0.14 13.15 -36.01
N PHE A 56 0.90 13.61 -37.01
CA PHE A 56 2.30 14.02 -36.83
C PHE A 56 2.44 15.36 -36.09
N GLY A 57 1.55 16.34 -36.33
CA GLY A 57 1.55 17.60 -35.57
C GLY A 57 1.28 17.39 -34.08
N ARG A 58 0.44 16.40 -33.73
CA ARG A 58 0.14 16.07 -32.32
C ARG A 58 1.28 15.30 -31.64
N ALA A 59 1.94 14.39 -32.34
CA ALA A 59 3.08 13.63 -31.80
C ALA A 59 4.31 14.53 -31.51
N THR A 60 4.60 15.50 -32.37
CA THR A 60 5.68 16.47 -32.20
C THR A 60 5.40 17.46 -31.05
N THR A 61 4.15 17.90 -30.90
CA THR A 61 3.75 18.78 -29.77
C THR A 61 3.82 18.05 -28.43
N PHE A 62 3.47 16.76 -28.38
CA PHE A 62 3.55 15.96 -27.16
C PHE A 62 5.00 15.73 -26.70
N THR A 63 5.89 15.35 -27.62
CA THR A 63 7.32 15.16 -27.32
C THR A 63 7.99 16.48 -26.92
N ALA A 64 7.66 17.59 -27.58
CA ALA A 64 8.14 18.92 -27.20
C ALA A 64 7.64 19.34 -25.80
N ASN A 65 6.39 19.06 -25.45
CA ASN A 65 5.85 19.36 -24.11
C ASN A 65 6.50 18.51 -23.00
N ILE A 66 6.77 17.23 -23.25
CA ILE A 66 7.51 16.38 -22.30
C ILE A 66 8.93 16.93 -22.13
N GLN A 67 9.62 17.25 -23.22
CA GLN A 67 10.99 17.75 -23.16
C GLN A 67 11.06 19.12 -22.50
N ALA A 68 10.13 20.04 -22.80
CA ALA A 68 10.02 21.35 -22.16
C ALA A 68 9.77 21.25 -20.65
N ARG A 69 8.86 20.35 -20.22
CA ARG A 69 8.61 20.07 -18.79
C ARG A 69 9.82 19.43 -18.11
N TRP A 70 10.54 18.55 -18.82
CA TRP A 70 11.77 17.94 -18.31
C TRP A 70 12.87 18.98 -18.12
N THR A 71 13.06 19.91 -19.07
CA THR A 71 14.00 21.03 -18.91
C THR A 71 13.58 22.07 -17.88
N ALA A 72 12.28 22.28 -17.65
CA ALA A 72 11.79 23.22 -16.65
C ALA A 72 12.04 22.73 -15.22
N ASN A 73 11.86 21.43 -14.96
CA ASN A 73 12.06 20.85 -13.63
C ASN A 73 13.54 20.74 -13.20
N PHE A 74 14.49 20.90 -14.13
CA PHE A 74 15.93 20.87 -13.83
C PHE A 74 16.57 22.26 -13.69
N ARG A 75 15.78 23.35 -13.78
CA ARG A 75 16.29 24.73 -13.75
C ARG A 75 16.07 25.49 -12.43
N GLU A 76 15.62 24.85 -11.35
CA GLU A 76 15.62 25.47 -10.03
C GLU A 76 16.77 24.93 -9.15
N PRO A 77 17.83 25.73 -8.90
CA PRO A 77 18.76 25.47 -7.82
C PRO A 77 18.19 26.09 -6.54
N GLY A 78 17.70 25.29 -5.59
CA GLY A 78 17.27 25.88 -4.30
C GLY A 78 16.51 25.05 -3.27
N ALA A 79 16.36 23.72 -3.42
CA ALA A 79 15.78 22.91 -2.35
C ALA A 79 16.90 22.13 -1.63
N ALA A 80 17.16 22.50 -0.38
CA ALA A 80 18.09 21.81 0.51
C ALA A 80 17.71 20.33 0.65
N LEU A 81 18.52 19.46 0.05
CA LEU A 81 18.53 18.02 0.30
C LEU A 81 19.55 17.73 1.39
N ASP A 82 19.17 16.88 2.34
CA ASP A 82 19.96 16.29 3.43
C ASP A 82 21.49 16.26 3.18
N GLU A 83 22.25 16.94 4.04
CA GLU A 83 23.72 17.03 3.99
C GLU A 83 24.45 15.73 4.42
N ASP A 84 23.75 14.65 4.74
CA ASP A 84 24.32 13.42 5.32
C ASP A 84 25.05 12.48 4.33
N LEU A 85 25.47 12.97 3.16
CA LEU A 85 26.10 12.12 2.13
C LEU A 85 27.32 12.77 1.46
N ARG A 86 28.47 12.73 2.14
CA ARG A 86 29.78 12.71 1.48
C ARG A 86 30.55 11.46 1.90
N PHE A 87 30.64 10.48 1.02
CA PHE A 87 31.61 9.39 1.10
C PHE A 87 32.45 9.33 -0.19
N PRO A 88 33.74 8.98 -0.10
CA PRO A 88 34.62 8.92 -1.27
C PRO A 88 34.33 7.67 -2.11
N CYS A 89 33.92 7.86 -3.36
CA CYS A 89 33.74 6.78 -4.34
C CYS A 89 35.07 6.47 -5.04
N SER A 90 35.72 5.37 -4.66
CA SER A 90 36.79 4.74 -5.45
C SER A 90 36.88 3.22 -5.21
N LEU A 91 35.75 2.51 -5.31
CA LEU A 91 35.76 1.04 -5.30
C LEU A 91 34.93 0.49 -6.46
N GLY A 92 35.57 -0.36 -7.26
CA GLY A 92 35.03 -0.93 -8.49
C GLY A 92 33.78 -1.80 -8.27
N ALA A 93 32.98 -1.93 -9.34
CA ALA A 93 31.66 -2.57 -9.34
C ALA A 93 31.64 -4.05 -8.91
N SER A 94 32.78 -4.73 -8.84
CA SER A 94 32.89 -6.12 -8.37
C SER A 94 32.94 -6.26 -6.83
N HIS A 95 33.14 -5.18 -6.07
CA HIS A 95 33.24 -5.24 -4.60
C HIS A 95 31.94 -4.84 -3.86
N LEU A 96 30.96 -4.26 -4.59
CA LEU A 96 29.72 -3.71 -4.01
C LEU A 96 28.65 -4.76 -3.65
N GLN A 97 28.80 -6.02 -4.08
CA GLN A 97 27.85 -7.10 -3.73
C GLN A 97 28.09 -7.72 -2.35
N HIS A 98 29.25 -7.52 -1.71
CA HIS A 98 29.50 -7.98 -0.34
C HIS A 98 29.26 -6.90 0.72
N CYS A 99 29.58 -5.63 0.45
CA CYS A 99 29.56 -4.59 1.50
C CYS A 99 28.18 -4.15 2.01
N ILE A 100 27.05 -4.57 1.40
CA ILE A 100 25.71 -4.19 1.89
C ILE A 100 25.18 -5.16 2.97
N ARG A 101 25.82 -6.32 3.17
CA ARG A 101 25.47 -7.24 4.28
C ARG A 101 26.13 -6.87 5.62
N ASP A 102 27.08 -5.95 5.63
CA ASP A 102 28.00 -5.76 6.77
C ASP A 102 27.79 -4.45 7.54
N SER A 103 26.58 -3.89 7.57
CA SER A 103 26.21 -3.10 8.75
C SER A 103 25.75 -4.10 9.80
N PRO A 104 26.62 -4.55 10.73
CA PRO A 104 26.22 -5.49 11.75
C PRO A 104 25.10 -4.85 12.54
N THR A 105 23.87 -5.33 12.33
CA THR A 105 22.87 -5.15 13.36
C THR A 105 23.49 -5.71 14.63
N PRO A 106 23.53 -4.95 15.74
CA PRO A 106 24.18 -5.39 16.95
C PRO A 106 23.68 -6.80 17.27
N PRO A 107 24.59 -7.75 17.59
CA PRO A 107 24.22 -9.14 17.79
C PRO A 107 23.05 -9.20 18.77
N PHE A 108 21.97 -9.82 18.33
CA PHE A 108 20.76 -9.91 19.12
C PHE A 108 21.05 -10.74 20.36
N ASP A 109 20.88 -10.14 21.55
CA ASP A 109 21.20 -10.81 22.82
C ASP A 109 20.18 -11.92 23.12
N LEU A 110 20.55 -13.15 22.78
CA LEU A 110 19.75 -14.35 23.04
C LEU A 110 19.53 -14.59 24.54
N GLN A 111 20.45 -14.16 25.41
CA GLN A 111 20.27 -14.29 26.86
C GLN A 111 19.17 -13.33 27.34
N HIS A 112 19.17 -12.09 26.84
CA HIS A 112 18.09 -11.14 27.12
C HIS A 112 16.74 -11.66 26.61
N LEU A 113 16.67 -12.21 25.39
CA LEU A 113 15.44 -12.80 24.87
C LEU A 113 14.97 -13.97 25.74
N LYS A 114 15.87 -14.87 26.14
CA LYS A 114 15.56 -15.99 27.04
C LYS A 114 14.95 -15.49 28.35
N ALA A 115 15.55 -14.47 28.96
CA ALA A 115 15.03 -13.85 30.19
C ALA A 115 13.62 -13.27 29.99
N LEU A 116 13.38 -12.57 28.87
CA LEU A 116 12.05 -12.03 28.54
C LEU A 116 11.00 -13.12 28.32
N VAL A 117 11.36 -14.21 27.64
CA VAL A 117 10.47 -15.36 27.42
C VAL A 117 10.14 -16.03 28.75
N GLU A 118 11.13 -16.25 29.61
CA GLU A 118 10.92 -16.84 30.93
C GLU A 118 10.09 -15.94 31.86
N GLU A 119 10.33 -14.63 31.87
CA GLU A 119 9.46 -13.66 32.57
C GLU A 119 8.02 -13.78 32.05
N ALA A 120 7.83 -13.81 30.73
CA ALA A 120 6.51 -13.88 30.13
C ALA A 120 5.78 -15.21 30.40
N ARG A 121 6.51 -16.33 30.52
CA ARG A 121 5.97 -17.65 30.90
C ARG A 121 5.48 -17.65 32.35
N HIS A 122 6.32 -17.18 33.27
CA HIS A 122 6.08 -17.28 34.71
C HIS A 122 5.20 -16.17 35.27
N ARG A 123 5.04 -15.05 34.56
CA ARG A 123 4.26 -13.91 35.07
C ARG A 123 2.82 -14.35 35.36
N PRO A 124 2.42 -14.38 36.65
CA PRO A 124 1.08 -14.82 37.00
C PRO A 124 0.06 -13.85 36.39
N VAL A 125 -1.10 -14.36 36.02
CA VAL A 125 -2.25 -13.50 35.80
C VAL A 125 -2.48 -12.81 37.14
N GLN A 126 -2.17 -11.51 37.21
CA GLN A 126 -2.44 -10.73 38.41
C GLN A 126 -3.96 -10.75 38.61
N ARG A 127 -4.44 -11.71 39.41
CA ARG A 127 -5.79 -11.68 39.93
C ARG A 127 -5.83 -10.42 40.78
N ALA A 128 -6.73 -9.50 40.42
CA ALA A 128 -6.97 -8.36 41.28
C ALA A 128 -7.36 -8.93 42.64
N GLY A 129 -6.47 -8.82 43.63
CA GLY A 129 -6.81 -9.14 45.01
C GLY A 129 -8.07 -8.35 45.39
N ARG A 130 -8.82 -8.84 46.38
CA ARG A 130 -9.97 -8.09 46.92
C ARG A 130 -9.48 -6.68 47.25
N SER A 131 -9.97 -5.71 46.49
CA SER A 131 -9.61 -4.33 46.74
C SER A 131 -10.19 -3.94 48.10
N PRO A 132 -9.44 -3.23 48.95
CA PRO A 132 -9.96 -2.76 50.22
C PRO A 132 -11.26 -1.98 50.00
N SER A 133 -12.19 -2.11 50.96
CA SER A 133 -13.42 -1.33 50.95
C SER A 133 -13.06 0.16 50.94
N ARG A 134 -13.70 0.91 50.05
CA ARG A 134 -13.48 2.36 49.91
C ARG A 134 -14.80 3.06 50.13
N LYS A 135 -14.74 4.17 50.85
CA LYS A 135 -15.85 5.08 51.04
C LYS A 135 -15.50 6.42 50.38
N PRO A 136 -16.47 7.13 49.78
CA PRO A 136 -16.24 8.47 49.31
C PRO A 136 -15.94 9.42 50.49
N ASN A 137 -15.22 10.51 50.24
CA ASN A 137 -15.04 11.58 51.22
C ASN A 137 -16.32 12.43 51.36
N ALA A 138 -16.28 13.47 52.20
CA ALA A 138 -17.40 14.38 52.41
C ALA A 138 -17.85 15.12 51.12
N ALA A 139 -16.96 15.26 50.13
CA ALA A 139 -17.25 15.85 48.83
C ALA A 139 -17.83 14.85 47.80
N GLY A 140 -18.05 13.59 48.19
CA GLY A 140 -18.54 12.54 47.28
C GLY A 140 -17.47 11.97 46.34
N GLU A 141 -16.20 12.32 46.54
CA GLU A 141 -15.08 11.86 45.73
C GLU A 141 -14.55 10.52 46.25
N TRP A 142 -14.07 9.68 45.33
CA TRP A 142 -13.62 8.33 45.63
C TRP A 142 -12.10 8.24 45.57
N PRO A 143 -11.44 7.57 46.54
CA PRO A 143 -9.99 7.39 46.50
C PRO A 143 -9.60 6.34 45.44
N CYS A 144 -8.63 6.69 44.59
CA CYS A 144 -8.00 5.74 43.68
C CYS A 144 -6.98 4.88 44.44
N THR A 145 -7.13 3.55 44.42
CA THR A 145 -6.20 2.64 45.14
C THR A 145 -4.77 2.64 44.62
N ARG A 146 -4.51 3.25 43.46
CA ARG A 146 -3.18 3.29 42.83
C ARG A 146 -2.44 4.60 43.08
N CYS A 147 -3.11 5.75 42.92
CA CYS A 147 -2.47 7.06 43.08
C CYS A 147 -2.88 7.80 44.37
N GLY A 148 -3.80 7.26 45.17
CA GLY A 148 -4.26 7.89 46.42
C GLY A 148 -5.17 9.11 46.24
N ARG A 149 -5.23 9.70 45.03
CA ARG A 149 -6.07 10.86 44.73
C ARG A 149 -7.56 10.56 44.91
N PHE A 150 -8.28 11.49 45.51
CA PHE A 150 -9.75 11.54 45.53
C PHE A 150 -10.24 12.16 44.23
N LEU A 151 -11.17 11.50 43.54
CA LEU A 151 -11.66 11.90 42.21
C LEU A 151 -13.17 11.66 42.12
N CYS A 152 -13.86 12.37 41.22
CA CYS A 152 -15.28 12.16 40.99
C CYS A 152 -15.56 10.75 40.45
N SER A 153 -16.77 10.23 40.66
CA SER A 153 -17.17 8.89 40.17
C SER A 153 -17.01 8.73 38.65
N GLY A 154 -17.17 9.83 37.90
CA GLY A 154 -16.94 9.89 36.46
C GLY A 154 -15.50 9.57 36.03
N ASP A 155 -14.51 9.68 36.93
CA ASP A 155 -13.11 9.35 36.65
C ASP A 155 -12.78 7.87 36.83
N PHE A 156 -13.77 7.04 37.15
CA PHE A 156 -13.63 5.60 37.30
C PHE A 156 -14.41 4.86 36.21
N TYR A 157 -14.01 3.62 35.92
CA TYR A 157 -14.80 2.76 35.04
C TYR A 157 -15.96 2.15 35.83
N PRO A 158 -17.15 1.98 35.23
CA PRO A 158 -18.22 1.22 35.86
C PRO A 158 -17.79 -0.25 35.95
N ASP A 159 -17.85 -0.81 37.15
CA ASP A 159 -17.62 -2.21 37.43
C ASP A 159 -18.88 -3.01 37.13
N ARG A 160 -18.84 -3.77 36.03
CA ARG A 160 -19.95 -4.61 35.55
C ARG A 160 -19.97 -6.01 36.20
N SER A 161 -19.06 -6.31 37.13
CA SER A 161 -18.93 -7.66 37.71
C SER A 161 -20.06 -8.02 38.68
N ARG A 162 -20.75 -7.02 39.26
CA ARG A 162 -21.84 -7.25 40.21
C ARG A 162 -23.20 -7.15 39.50
N LYS A 163 -24.01 -8.21 39.61
CA LYS A 163 -25.40 -8.25 39.10
C LYS A 163 -26.37 -7.35 39.87
N THR A 164 -25.88 -6.54 40.82
CA THR A 164 -26.71 -5.61 41.59
C THR A 164 -27.02 -4.37 40.75
N ASN A 165 -28.24 -3.84 40.83
CA ASN A 165 -28.63 -2.59 40.15
C ASN A 165 -27.82 -1.35 40.59
N LEU A 166 -26.96 -1.48 41.62
CA LEU A 166 -26.01 -0.47 42.02
C LEU A 166 -24.79 -0.46 41.09
N VAL A 167 -24.57 0.67 40.41
CA VAL A 167 -23.38 0.89 39.59
C VAL A 167 -22.16 0.99 40.50
N SER A 168 -21.48 -0.15 40.72
CA SER A 168 -20.16 -0.13 41.36
C SER A 168 -19.14 0.54 40.44
N ILE A 169 -18.17 1.25 41.00
CA ILE A 169 -17.06 1.86 40.26
C ILE A 169 -15.74 1.14 40.53
N SER A 170 -14.80 1.21 39.57
CA SER A 170 -13.52 0.53 39.63
C SER A 170 -12.63 0.95 40.82
N ALA A 171 -11.71 0.06 41.20
CA ALA A 171 -10.69 0.31 42.24
C ALA A 171 -9.72 1.45 41.90
N ARG A 172 -9.41 1.55 40.61
CA ARG A 172 -8.43 2.49 40.08
C ARG A 172 -9.16 3.48 39.19
N CYS A 173 -8.73 4.73 39.21
CA CYS A 173 -9.22 5.71 38.26
C CYS A 173 -8.85 5.33 36.82
N LYS A 174 -9.51 5.95 35.85
CA LYS A 174 -9.32 5.72 34.41
C LYS A 174 -7.86 5.91 34.02
N ASP A 175 -7.18 6.93 34.53
CA ASP A 175 -5.78 7.22 34.19
C ASP A 175 -4.81 6.17 34.72
N CYS A 176 -4.93 5.77 35.99
CA CYS A 176 -4.12 4.68 36.53
C CYS A 176 -4.37 3.37 35.79
N THR A 177 -5.63 3.06 35.48
CA THR A 177 -5.99 1.87 34.70
C THR A 177 -5.37 1.91 33.30
N LYS A 178 -5.46 3.05 32.59
CA LYS A 178 -4.81 3.25 31.29
C LYS A 178 -3.29 3.15 31.40
N GLY A 179 -2.68 3.70 32.46
CA GLY A 179 -1.25 3.61 32.75
C GLY A 179 -0.77 2.17 32.96
N ASP A 180 -1.51 1.39 33.75
CA ASP A 180 -1.24 -0.03 33.97
C ASP A 180 -1.39 -0.83 32.67
N VAL A 181 -2.44 -0.57 31.90
CA VAL A 181 -2.65 -1.20 30.58
C VAL A 181 -1.54 -0.83 29.61
N ARG A 182 -1.09 0.43 29.57
CA ARG A 182 0.06 0.88 28.76
C ARG A 182 1.33 0.14 29.17
N SER A 183 1.61 0.07 30.47
CA SER A 183 2.80 -0.60 31.01
C SER A 183 2.78 -2.10 30.74
N TYR A 184 1.61 -2.75 30.88
CA TYR A 184 1.44 -4.16 30.57
C TYR A 184 1.63 -4.44 29.08
N LYS A 185 1.06 -3.60 28.19
CA LYS A 185 1.25 -3.71 26.74
C LYS A 185 2.71 -3.52 26.30
N ARG A 186 3.57 -2.93 27.14
CA ARG A 186 5.01 -2.81 26.90
C ARG A 186 5.82 -4.04 27.33
N THR A 187 5.17 -5.06 27.91
CA THR A 187 5.83 -6.33 28.22
C THR A 187 5.56 -7.33 27.12
N LEU A 188 6.46 -8.31 26.95
CA LEU A 188 6.30 -9.35 25.94
C LEU A 188 4.94 -10.04 26.09
N ARG A 189 4.62 -10.53 27.30
CA ARG A 189 3.33 -11.17 27.60
C ARG A 189 2.13 -10.31 27.22
N GLY A 190 2.14 -9.01 27.55
CA GLY A 190 1.02 -8.12 27.21
C GLY A 190 0.84 -7.91 25.72
N ASN A 191 1.95 -7.85 24.97
CA ASN A 191 1.92 -7.82 23.51
C ASN A 191 1.36 -9.13 22.93
N LEU A 192 1.78 -10.29 23.44
CA LEU A 192 1.28 -11.60 22.98
C LEU A 192 -0.21 -11.80 23.25
N VAL A 193 -0.69 -11.40 24.44
CA VAL A 193 -2.13 -11.45 24.76
C VAL A 193 -2.93 -10.57 23.81
N LYS A 194 -2.41 -9.40 23.44
CA LYS A 194 -3.03 -8.52 22.44
C LYS A 194 -3.09 -9.17 21.06
N LEU A 195 -2.00 -9.80 20.61
CA LEU A 195 -1.96 -10.52 19.33
C LEU A 195 -2.95 -11.67 19.30
N LEU A 196 -2.99 -12.49 20.36
CA LEU A 196 -3.91 -13.61 20.48
C LEU A 196 -5.38 -13.14 20.49
N GLY A 197 -5.69 -12.08 21.24
CA GLY A 197 -7.03 -11.48 21.26
C GLY A 197 -7.44 -11.01 19.86
N GLY A 198 -6.53 -10.34 19.14
CA GLY A 198 -6.76 -9.92 17.75
C GLY A 198 -7.00 -11.09 16.80
N ALA A 199 -6.28 -12.20 16.95
CA ALA A 199 -6.47 -13.41 16.16
C ALA A 199 -7.85 -14.05 16.40
N LYS A 200 -8.26 -14.17 17.67
CA LYS A 200 -9.59 -14.67 18.06
C LYS A 200 -10.72 -13.80 17.52
N ASP A 201 -10.59 -12.48 17.65
CA ASP A 201 -11.57 -11.52 17.14
C ASP A 201 -11.70 -11.58 15.61
N LYS A 202 -10.57 -11.68 14.89
CA LYS A 202 -10.56 -11.84 13.43
C LYS A 202 -11.22 -13.15 13.01
N SER A 203 -10.87 -14.27 13.66
CA SER A 203 -11.46 -15.59 13.39
C SER A 203 -12.99 -15.56 13.54
N LYS A 204 -13.50 -14.96 14.63
CA LYS A 204 -14.94 -14.77 14.85
C LYS A 204 -15.60 -13.87 13.80
N LYS A 205 -15.02 -12.71 13.51
CA LYS A 205 -15.61 -11.71 12.57
C LYS A 205 -15.67 -12.20 11.14
N GLN A 206 -14.69 -13.01 10.73
CA GLN A 206 -14.59 -13.52 9.36
C GLN A 206 -15.19 -14.93 9.20
N ASN A 207 -15.77 -15.48 10.26
CA ASN A 207 -16.26 -16.87 10.31
C ASN A 207 -15.20 -17.89 9.84
N TRP A 208 -13.95 -17.68 10.28
CA TRP A 208 -12.85 -18.63 10.01
C TRP A 208 -12.90 -19.79 11.01
N PRO A 209 -12.23 -20.92 10.71
CA PRO A 209 -12.05 -21.98 11.68
C PRO A 209 -11.50 -21.46 13.02
N THR A 210 -11.90 -22.10 14.11
CA THR A 210 -11.61 -21.67 15.49
C THR A 210 -10.11 -21.46 15.70
N CYS A 211 -9.76 -20.34 16.35
CA CYS A 211 -8.40 -20.06 16.79
C CYS A 211 -8.01 -20.99 17.95
N THR A 212 -7.15 -21.97 17.69
CA THR A 212 -6.63 -22.91 18.69
C THR A 212 -5.36 -22.43 19.39
N LEU A 213 -4.80 -21.29 18.96
CA LEU A 213 -3.62 -20.70 19.59
C LEU A 213 -3.83 -20.35 21.07
N THR A 214 -2.77 -20.54 21.82
CA THR A 214 -2.57 -20.09 23.20
C THR A 214 -1.43 -19.07 23.25
N THR A 215 -1.31 -18.35 24.37
CA THR A 215 -0.17 -17.45 24.58
C THR A 215 1.16 -18.21 24.62
N ARG A 216 1.15 -19.48 25.06
CA ARG A 216 2.34 -20.34 25.11
C ARG A 216 2.82 -20.66 23.70
N ASP A 217 1.92 -21.02 22.79
CA ASP A 217 2.28 -21.29 21.39
C ASP A 217 2.96 -20.08 20.73
N ILE A 218 2.47 -18.87 21.01
CA ILE A 218 3.07 -17.65 20.45
C ILE A 218 4.43 -17.36 21.11
N LEU A 219 4.60 -17.61 22.42
CA LEU A 219 5.92 -17.53 23.08
C LEU A 219 6.93 -18.49 22.46
N ASP A 220 6.50 -19.72 22.19
CA ASP A 220 7.35 -20.74 21.59
C ASP A 220 7.74 -20.33 20.15
N MET A 221 6.85 -19.66 19.39
CA MET A 221 7.22 -19.03 18.12
C MET A 221 8.24 -17.89 18.28
N VAL A 222 8.09 -17.02 19.30
CA VAL A 222 9.06 -15.92 19.55
C VAL A 222 10.45 -16.50 19.79
N TRP A 223 10.54 -17.55 20.60
CA TRP A 223 11.80 -18.23 20.90
C TRP A 223 12.36 -18.93 19.67
N ALA A 224 11.55 -19.75 18.98
CA ALA A 224 11.99 -20.51 17.80
C ALA A 224 12.44 -19.62 16.64
N GLN A 225 11.88 -18.40 16.53
CA GLN A 225 12.27 -17.43 15.51
C GLN A 225 13.31 -16.42 16.01
N GLU A 226 13.81 -16.54 17.25
CA GLU A 226 14.73 -15.57 17.86
C GLU A 226 14.24 -14.11 17.78
N ALA A 227 12.93 -13.90 17.94
CA ALA A 227 12.25 -12.63 17.73
C ALA A 227 12.46 -11.97 16.34
N ARG A 228 12.80 -12.76 15.32
CA ARG A 228 12.93 -12.30 13.93
C ARG A 228 11.68 -12.58 13.11
N CYS A 229 11.43 -11.74 12.12
CA CYS A 229 10.37 -11.92 11.15
C CYS A 229 10.61 -13.19 10.33
N ALA A 230 9.63 -14.10 10.28
CA ALA A 230 9.74 -15.37 9.55
C ALA A 230 9.96 -15.20 8.04
N TYR A 231 9.64 -14.04 7.46
CA TYR A 231 9.79 -13.79 6.02
C TYR A 231 11.09 -13.08 5.66
N SER A 232 11.47 -12.06 6.44
CA SER A 232 12.59 -11.18 6.10
C SER A 232 13.82 -11.35 6.99
N GLY A 233 13.71 -12.06 8.12
CA GLY A 233 14.78 -12.14 9.11
C GLY A 233 15.02 -10.86 9.92
N VAL A 234 14.29 -9.77 9.63
CA VAL A 234 14.36 -8.51 10.38
C VAL A 234 13.97 -8.75 11.83
N THR A 235 14.79 -8.25 12.75
CA THR A 235 14.51 -8.30 14.19
C THR A 235 13.26 -7.49 14.50
N MET A 236 12.28 -8.13 15.13
CA MET A 236 11.01 -7.49 15.47
C MET A 236 11.09 -6.79 16.82
N GLU A 237 10.41 -5.67 16.93
CA GLU A 237 10.23 -4.99 18.21
C GLU A 237 9.11 -5.65 19.02
N ILE A 238 9.50 -6.49 19.97
CA ILE A 238 8.55 -7.32 20.73
C ILE A 238 7.95 -6.63 21.98
N ARG A 239 8.55 -5.54 22.46
CA ARG A 239 8.13 -4.82 23.67
C ARG A 239 7.50 -3.46 23.42
N ILE A 240 7.80 -2.81 22.30
CA ILE A 240 7.34 -1.45 22.05
C ILE A 240 6.06 -1.51 21.20
N PRO A 241 4.89 -1.13 21.74
CA PRO A 241 3.68 -1.11 20.93
C PRO A 241 3.77 0.00 19.88
N ASN A 242 3.24 -0.24 18.69
CA ASN A 242 3.20 0.76 17.60
C ASN A 242 4.58 1.28 17.19
N SER A 243 5.61 0.46 17.26
CA SER A 243 6.92 0.79 16.73
C SER A 243 7.13 0.28 15.31
N HIS A 244 8.33 0.51 14.77
CA HIS A 244 8.78 -0.11 13.54
C HIS A 244 9.01 -1.60 13.75
N TRP A 245 8.80 -2.39 12.71
CA TRP A 245 9.04 -3.84 12.76
C TRP A 245 8.32 -4.54 13.91
N ARG A 246 7.16 -3.98 14.34
CA ARG A 246 6.39 -4.56 15.42
C ARG A 246 5.92 -5.95 15.02
N MET A 247 5.88 -6.85 15.99
CA MET A 247 5.46 -8.21 15.74
C MET A 247 3.97 -8.31 15.41
N SER A 248 3.65 -9.16 14.44
CA SER A 248 2.31 -9.54 14.02
C SER A 248 2.22 -11.05 13.81
N LEU A 249 1.01 -11.58 13.91
CA LEU A 249 0.72 -12.98 13.65
C LEU A 249 0.14 -13.15 12.24
N GLU A 250 0.72 -14.05 11.46
CA GLU A 250 0.32 -14.35 10.09
C GLU A 250 0.00 -15.82 9.90
N ARG A 251 -1.00 -16.11 9.06
CA ARG A 251 -1.37 -17.49 8.71
C ARG A 251 -0.65 -17.90 7.44
N LYS A 252 0.04 -19.04 7.46
CA LYS A 252 0.70 -19.63 6.29
C LYS A 252 -0.32 -19.99 5.21
N ASN A 253 -1.45 -20.60 5.61
CA ASN A 253 -2.60 -20.88 4.76
C ASN A 253 -3.85 -20.16 5.30
N ASN A 254 -4.47 -19.33 4.47
CA ASN A 254 -5.67 -18.57 4.81
C ASN A 254 -6.96 -19.40 4.92
N GLU A 255 -6.97 -20.65 4.42
CA GLU A 255 -8.09 -21.60 4.60
C GLU A 255 -8.11 -22.22 6.00
N ILE A 256 -6.96 -22.30 6.64
CA ILE A 256 -6.84 -22.85 7.98
C ILE A 256 -6.96 -21.69 8.99
N GLY A 257 -7.59 -21.98 10.13
CA GLY A 257 -7.67 -21.05 11.25
C GLY A 257 -6.30 -20.71 11.85
N TYR A 258 -6.30 -19.95 12.93
CA TYR A 258 -5.09 -19.69 13.70
C TYR A 258 -4.73 -20.92 14.55
N SER A 259 -3.65 -21.62 14.20
CA SER A 259 -3.11 -22.77 14.94
C SER A 259 -1.58 -22.71 15.04
N PRO A 260 -0.94 -23.45 15.96
CA PRO A 260 0.52 -23.44 16.12
C PRO A 260 1.28 -23.83 14.84
N THR A 261 0.72 -24.74 14.04
CA THR A 261 1.34 -25.23 12.80
C THR A 261 1.11 -24.31 11.59
N ASN A 262 0.00 -23.58 11.58
CA ASN A 262 -0.40 -22.68 10.49
C ASN A 262 -0.01 -21.22 10.73
N CYS A 263 0.60 -20.87 11.85
CA CYS A 263 0.97 -19.48 12.14
C CYS A 263 2.48 -19.28 12.19
N VAL A 264 2.89 -18.05 11.89
CA VAL A 264 4.25 -17.54 12.08
C VAL A 264 4.19 -16.12 12.60
N LEU A 265 5.29 -15.67 13.20
CA LEU A 265 5.45 -14.27 13.56
C LEU A 265 6.18 -13.53 12.45
N ILE A 266 5.62 -12.39 12.06
CA ILE A 266 6.18 -11.53 11.02
C ILE A 266 6.22 -10.10 11.53
N ALA A 267 7.08 -9.27 10.95
CA ALA A 267 6.96 -7.84 11.14
C ALA A 267 5.66 -7.36 10.46
N ASP A 268 4.90 -6.50 11.14
CA ASP A 268 3.56 -6.06 10.75
C ASP A 268 3.53 -5.31 9.40
N GLU A 269 4.68 -4.77 8.97
CA GLU A 269 4.92 -4.26 7.62
C GLU A 269 4.57 -5.29 6.54
N PHE A 270 4.81 -6.58 6.81
CA PHE A 270 4.53 -7.69 5.90
C PHE A 270 3.12 -8.28 6.08
N ASN A 271 2.31 -7.79 7.04
CA ASN A 271 0.94 -8.24 7.24
C ASN A 271 -0.01 -7.53 6.26
N THR A 272 0.05 -7.94 5.00
CA THR A 272 -0.88 -7.50 3.96
C THR A 272 -1.99 -8.52 3.74
N GLY A 273 -3.22 -8.03 3.62
CA GLY A 273 -4.37 -8.90 3.41
C GLY A 273 -4.32 -9.62 2.06
N ASP A 274 -4.67 -10.90 2.05
CA ASP A 274 -4.86 -11.67 0.83
C ASP A 274 -6.21 -11.36 0.18
N TYR A 275 -6.23 -10.36 -0.70
CA TYR A 275 -7.44 -9.99 -1.43
C TYR A 275 -7.82 -10.98 -2.53
N SER A 276 -6.98 -11.96 -2.86
CA SER A 276 -7.30 -12.93 -3.92
C SER A 276 -8.45 -13.86 -3.56
N ARG A 277 -8.76 -13.97 -2.25
CA ARG A 277 -9.78 -14.87 -1.70
C ARG A 277 -11.07 -14.17 -1.30
N CYS A 278 -11.27 -12.89 -1.64
CA CYS A 278 -12.53 -12.22 -1.33
C CYS A 278 -13.70 -12.85 -2.10
N PRO A 279 -14.90 -12.97 -1.49
CA PRO A 279 -16.08 -13.49 -2.17
C PRO A 279 -16.38 -12.75 -3.48
N GLY A 280 -16.66 -13.50 -4.55
CA GLY A 280 -16.97 -12.97 -5.88
C GLY A 280 -15.77 -12.73 -6.80
N ILE A 281 -14.54 -13.05 -6.36
CA ILE A 281 -13.37 -13.12 -7.24
C ILE A 281 -13.34 -14.50 -7.90
N ASP A 282 -13.24 -14.55 -9.22
CA ASP A 282 -12.99 -15.78 -9.95
C ASP A 282 -11.54 -16.22 -9.69
N ARG A 283 -11.35 -17.38 -9.06
CA ARG A 283 -10.03 -17.92 -8.74
C ARG A 283 -9.16 -18.12 -9.99
N ARG A 284 -9.77 -18.30 -11.16
CA ARG A 284 -9.07 -18.41 -12.45
C ARG A 284 -8.46 -17.08 -12.92
N GLU A 285 -8.92 -15.95 -12.39
CA GLU A 285 -8.37 -14.62 -12.68
C GLU A 285 -7.26 -14.20 -11.70
N VAL A 286 -6.94 -15.03 -10.71
CA VAL A 286 -5.90 -14.76 -9.73
C VAL A 286 -4.55 -15.25 -10.26
N SER A 287 -3.67 -14.33 -10.64
CA SER A 287 -2.28 -14.63 -11.05
C SER A 287 -1.24 -14.36 -9.97
N GLY A 288 -1.67 -13.92 -8.78
CA GLY A 288 -0.81 -13.66 -7.64
C GLY A 288 -1.57 -13.21 -6.40
N THR A 289 -0.83 -13.00 -5.32
CA THR A 289 -1.36 -12.49 -4.05
C THR A 289 -0.54 -11.30 -3.56
N ALA A 290 -1.20 -10.38 -2.85
CA ALA A 290 -0.55 -9.29 -2.13
C ALA A 290 0.06 -9.76 -0.80
N GLN A 291 -0.31 -10.95 -0.34
CA GLN A 291 0.25 -11.56 0.86
C GLN A 291 1.75 -11.80 0.68
N TRP A 292 2.52 -11.52 1.72
CA TRP A 292 3.95 -11.79 1.74
C TRP A 292 4.22 -13.27 2.09
N SER A 293 5.34 -13.77 1.60
CA SER A 293 5.93 -15.06 1.98
C SER A 293 7.45 -14.90 2.01
N ALA A 294 8.17 -15.83 2.62
CA ALA A 294 9.64 -15.82 2.63
C ALA A 294 10.20 -15.79 1.19
N ASP A 295 9.70 -16.67 0.31
CA ASP A 295 10.12 -16.73 -1.10
C ASP A 295 9.87 -15.41 -1.83
N LYS A 296 8.73 -14.77 -1.55
CA LYS A 296 8.40 -13.48 -2.17
C LYS A 296 9.29 -12.35 -1.67
N VAL A 297 9.68 -12.37 -0.39
CA VAL A 297 10.68 -11.42 0.13
C VAL A 297 12.01 -11.63 -0.59
N GLN A 298 12.47 -12.87 -0.77
CA GLN A 298 13.72 -13.14 -1.49
C GLN A 298 13.66 -12.74 -2.97
N SER A 299 12.51 -12.96 -3.63
CA SER A 299 12.36 -12.66 -5.07
C SER A 299 12.38 -11.17 -5.40
N VAL A 300 12.14 -10.27 -4.43
CA VAL A 300 12.17 -8.81 -4.66
C VAL A 300 13.48 -8.35 -5.30
N LEU A 301 14.62 -8.89 -4.89
CA LEU A 301 15.93 -8.52 -5.46
C LEU A 301 16.03 -8.87 -6.95
N GLN A 302 15.44 -9.99 -7.38
CA GLN A 302 15.39 -10.39 -8.78
C GLN A 302 14.37 -9.53 -9.55
N VAL A 303 13.18 -9.33 -8.98
CA VAL A 303 12.10 -8.52 -9.60
C VAL A 303 12.53 -7.08 -9.83
N ARG A 304 13.32 -6.48 -8.91
CA ARG A 304 13.89 -5.13 -9.07
C ARG A 304 14.71 -4.97 -10.36
N ARG A 305 15.36 -6.05 -10.81
CA ARG A 305 16.23 -6.06 -12.00
C ARG A 305 15.46 -6.16 -13.31
N PHE A 306 14.16 -6.49 -13.27
CA PHE A 306 13.36 -6.53 -14.49
C PHE A 306 13.23 -5.13 -15.08
N ASN A 307 13.44 -5.03 -16.39
CA ASN A 307 13.31 -3.79 -17.14
C ASN A 307 11.84 -3.46 -17.33
N VAL A 308 11.50 -2.19 -17.16
CA VAL A 308 10.20 -1.65 -17.54
C VAL A 308 10.32 -1.20 -18.99
N ASP A 309 9.43 -1.69 -19.85
CA ASP A 309 9.32 -1.17 -21.22
C ASP A 309 8.74 0.25 -21.18
N LEU A 310 9.64 1.25 -21.20
CA LEU A 310 9.28 2.66 -21.13
C LEU A 310 8.54 3.14 -22.39
N VAL A 311 8.73 2.47 -23.53
CA VAL A 311 8.03 2.81 -24.77
C VAL A 311 6.58 2.35 -24.67
N SER A 312 6.34 1.10 -24.25
CA SER A 312 4.98 0.61 -23.98
C SER A 312 4.31 1.44 -22.88
N LEU A 313 5.04 1.80 -21.82
CA LEU A 313 4.49 2.63 -20.74
C LEU A 313 4.11 4.03 -21.23
N ALA A 314 4.95 4.69 -22.03
CA ALA A 314 4.66 5.99 -22.61
C ALA A 314 3.40 5.94 -23.51
N SER A 315 3.27 4.88 -24.31
CA SER A 315 2.09 4.63 -25.14
C SER A 315 0.84 4.46 -24.28
N ASP A 316 0.91 3.62 -23.24
CA ASP A 316 -0.21 3.37 -22.33
C ASP A 316 -0.63 4.66 -21.57
N ILE A 317 0.33 5.49 -21.17
CA ILE A 317 0.07 6.80 -20.55
C ILE A 317 -0.59 7.76 -21.53
N SER A 318 -0.08 7.85 -22.76
CA SER A 318 -0.65 8.69 -23.81
C SER A 318 -2.09 8.29 -24.14
N GLU A 319 -2.35 6.99 -24.33
CA GLU A 319 -3.71 6.46 -24.52
C GLU A 319 -4.60 6.78 -23.31
N ALA A 320 -4.07 6.62 -22.08
CA ALA A 320 -4.81 6.89 -20.87
C ALA A 320 -5.15 8.37 -20.68
N ALA A 321 -4.29 9.29 -21.13
CA ALA A 321 -4.51 10.74 -21.08
C ALA A 321 -5.50 11.18 -22.16
N LEU A 322 -5.30 10.73 -23.41
CA LEU A 322 -6.06 11.14 -24.58
C LEU A 322 -7.45 10.50 -24.66
N SER A 323 -7.62 9.28 -24.12
CA SER A 323 -8.89 8.58 -24.17
C SER A 323 -9.98 9.51 -23.66
N PRO A 324 -10.89 10.00 -24.54
CA PRO A 324 -12.04 10.78 -24.08
C PRO A 324 -12.70 9.97 -22.98
N ARG A 325 -13.29 10.62 -21.97
CA ARG A 325 -14.20 9.92 -21.02
C ARG A 325 -14.94 8.91 -21.87
N MET A 326 -14.88 7.59 -21.60
CA MET A 326 -15.47 6.52 -22.44
C MET A 326 -16.98 6.76 -22.62
N GLN A 327 -17.25 7.74 -23.45
CA GLN A 327 -18.46 8.49 -23.72
C GLN A 327 -18.37 8.80 -25.22
N VAL A 328 -18.04 7.79 -26.01
CA VAL A 328 -19.02 7.50 -27.04
C VAL A 328 -20.24 7.04 -26.25
N ARG A 329 -21.02 8.02 -25.74
CA ARG A 329 -22.41 7.76 -25.38
C ARG A 329 -22.99 7.38 -26.72
N GLN A 330 -22.99 6.07 -27.01
CA GLN A 330 -23.85 5.50 -28.03
C GLN A 330 -25.17 6.26 -27.89
N PRO A 331 -25.67 6.90 -28.97
CA PRO A 331 -26.89 7.69 -28.89
C PRO A 331 -27.87 6.88 -28.07
N ARG A 332 -28.28 7.43 -26.92
CA ARG A 332 -29.16 6.70 -26.02
C ARG A 332 -30.43 6.52 -26.82
N LEU A 333 -30.62 5.35 -27.41
CA LEU A 333 -31.92 4.97 -27.95
C LEU A 333 -32.86 5.13 -26.77
N VAL A 334 -33.68 6.19 -26.82
CA VAL A 334 -34.68 6.52 -25.79
C VAL A 334 -35.84 5.55 -25.95
N TYR A 335 -35.55 4.27 -26.08
CA TYR A 335 -36.58 3.25 -26.04
C TYR A 335 -36.91 3.01 -24.57
N ARG A 336 -38.17 3.23 -24.19
CA ARG A 336 -38.67 2.72 -22.92
C ARG A 336 -38.46 1.21 -22.96
N ARG A 337 -37.57 0.70 -22.10
CA ARG A 337 -37.48 -0.74 -21.86
C ARG A 337 -38.75 -1.14 -21.11
N THR A 338 -39.65 -1.82 -21.80
CA THR A 338 -40.73 -2.58 -21.18
C THR A 338 -40.28 -4.03 -21.07
N PRO A 339 -40.68 -4.74 -20.00
CA PRO A 339 -40.48 -6.18 -19.96
C PRO A 339 -41.32 -6.86 -21.06
N THR A 340 -40.94 -8.07 -21.45
CA THR A 340 -41.82 -8.95 -22.24
C THR A 340 -42.99 -9.44 -21.39
N ASP A 341 -43.93 -10.15 -22.01
CA ASP A 341 -45.08 -10.74 -21.31
C ASP A 341 -44.63 -11.78 -20.27
N GLU A 342 -43.47 -12.42 -20.47
CA GLU A 342 -42.82 -13.31 -19.51
C GLU A 342 -42.01 -12.59 -18.41
N GLY A 343 -42.03 -11.25 -18.40
CA GLY A 343 -41.30 -10.45 -17.41
C GLY A 343 -39.80 -10.29 -17.67
N GLU A 344 -39.32 -10.66 -18.86
CA GLU A 344 -37.91 -10.56 -19.22
C GLU A 344 -37.54 -9.17 -19.72
N TRP A 345 -36.27 -8.78 -19.52
CA TRP A 345 -35.76 -7.46 -19.87
C TRP A 345 -34.60 -7.57 -20.86
N VAL A 346 -34.67 -6.84 -21.97
CA VAL A 346 -33.61 -6.79 -22.99
C VAL A 346 -32.37 -6.03 -22.49
N CYS A 347 -31.22 -6.67 -22.35
CA CYS A 347 -29.98 -5.98 -21.94
C CYS A 347 -29.52 -4.96 -23.00
N GLY A 348 -29.40 -3.68 -22.64
CA GLY A 348 -29.02 -2.62 -23.58
C GLY A 348 -27.58 -2.70 -24.11
N LYS A 349 -26.77 -3.66 -23.65
CA LYS A 349 -25.40 -3.89 -24.17
C LYS A 349 -25.33 -5.13 -25.07
N CYS A 350 -25.89 -6.26 -24.66
CA CYS A 350 -25.79 -7.51 -25.43
C CYS A 350 -27.06 -7.84 -26.24
N GLY A 351 -28.15 -7.09 -26.10
CA GLY A 351 -29.41 -7.33 -26.81
C GLY A 351 -30.20 -8.55 -26.36
N VAL A 352 -29.69 -9.34 -25.41
CA VAL A 352 -30.34 -10.57 -24.92
C VAL A 352 -31.40 -10.24 -23.86
N PHE A 353 -32.58 -10.84 -23.98
CA PHE A 353 -33.64 -10.84 -22.96
C PHE A 353 -33.25 -11.73 -21.78
N LYS A 354 -33.39 -11.22 -20.56
CA LYS A 354 -33.05 -11.94 -19.32
C LYS A 354 -34.01 -11.58 -18.20
N SER A 355 -34.18 -12.47 -17.23
CA SER A 355 -34.93 -12.17 -16.00
C SER A 355 -34.38 -10.94 -15.26
N SER A 356 -35.24 -10.30 -14.46
CA SER A 356 -34.89 -9.09 -13.68
C SER A 356 -33.70 -9.33 -12.73
N ASP A 357 -33.54 -10.55 -12.22
CA ASP A 357 -32.41 -10.95 -11.36
C ASP A 357 -31.06 -10.98 -12.08
N ALA A 358 -31.04 -11.04 -13.41
CA ALA A 358 -29.83 -10.89 -14.19
C ALA A 358 -29.33 -9.45 -14.24
N PHE A 359 -30.04 -8.48 -13.64
CA PHE A 359 -29.68 -7.06 -13.60
C PHE A 359 -29.38 -6.60 -12.17
N HIS A 360 -28.60 -5.53 -12.02
CA HIS A 360 -28.46 -4.86 -10.73
C HIS A 360 -29.71 -4.00 -10.46
N LYS A 361 -30.15 -3.96 -9.20
CA LYS A 361 -31.22 -3.03 -8.77
C LYS A 361 -30.77 -1.57 -8.92
N SER A 362 -31.70 -0.68 -9.22
CA SER A 362 -31.47 0.75 -9.38
C SER A 362 -32.55 1.52 -8.65
N VAL A 363 -32.17 2.39 -7.71
CA VAL A 363 -33.12 3.22 -6.95
C VAL A 363 -33.59 4.44 -7.74
N VAL A 364 -32.88 4.81 -8.81
CA VAL A 364 -33.16 6.05 -9.58
C VAL A 364 -34.07 5.79 -10.78
N LYS A 365 -34.10 4.55 -11.30
CA LYS A 365 -34.86 4.21 -12.50
C LYS A 365 -36.25 3.72 -12.13
N ARG A 366 -37.26 4.13 -12.90
CA ARG A 366 -38.66 3.67 -12.74
C ARG A 366 -38.80 2.14 -12.82
N SER A 367 -37.96 1.47 -13.60
CA SER A 367 -37.95 0.00 -13.71
C SER A 367 -37.29 -0.73 -12.53
N ALA A 368 -36.76 0.00 -11.55
CA ALA A 368 -35.99 -0.54 -10.42
C ALA A 368 -34.75 -1.39 -10.78
N ILE A 369 -34.36 -1.45 -12.07
CA ILE A 369 -33.22 -2.24 -12.57
C ILE A 369 -32.32 -1.44 -13.51
N GLN A 370 -31.05 -1.86 -13.61
CA GLN A 370 -30.09 -1.29 -14.55
C GLN A 370 -30.36 -1.66 -16.02
N SER A 371 -29.77 -0.89 -16.94
CA SER A 371 -29.92 -1.12 -18.39
C SER A 371 -29.07 -2.28 -18.90
N HIS A 372 -27.97 -2.60 -18.21
CA HIS A 372 -27.05 -3.66 -18.58
C HIS A 372 -27.17 -4.80 -17.57
N CYS A 373 -27.13 -6.04 -18.07
CA CYS A 373 -27.09 -7.22 -17.21
C CYS A 373 -25.79 -7.28 -16.40
N LYS A 374 -25.79 -8.09 -15.34
CA LYS A 374 -24.66 -8.33 -14.44
C LYS A 374 -23.42 -8.78 -15.21
N ASP A 375 -23.57 -9.66 -16.20
CA ASP A 375 -22.45 -10.17 -17.02
C ASP A 375 -21.82 -9.06 -17.88
N CYS A 376 -22.65 -8.29 -18.58
CA CYS A 376 -22.21 -7.16 -19.39
C CYS A 376 -21.49 -6.09 -18.56
N THR A 377 -21.99 -5.85 -17.34
CA THR A 377 -21.40 -4.93 -16.36
C THR A 377 -20.06 -5.46 -15.85
N ARG A 378 -19.98 -6.76 -15.52
CA ARG A 378 -18.75 -7.44 -15.09
C ARG A 378 -17.69 -7.41 -16.17
N GLU A 379 -18.06 -7.69 -17.42
CA GLU A 379 -17.13 -7.65 -18.55
C GLU A 379 -16.63 -6.23 -18.82
N GLN A 380 -17.53 -5.24 -18.81
CA GLN A 380 -17.10 -3.84 -18.93
C GLN A 380 -16.16 -3.42 -17.80
N HIS A 381 -16.44 -3.87 -16.57
CA HIS A 381 -15.56 -3.66 -15.44
C HIS A 381 -14.20 -4.36 -15.64
N ARG A 382 -14.19 -5.60 -16.14
CA ARG A 382 -12.97 -6.36 -16.44
C ARG A 382 -12.11 -5.64 -17.48
N LEU A 383 -12.69 -5.19 -18.59
CA LEU A 383 -11.99 -4.41 -19.63
C LEU A 383 -11.45 -3.10 -19.07
N ARG A 384 -12.25 -2.37 -18.28
CA ARG A 384 -11.80 -1.15 -17.60
C ARG A 384 -10.62 -1.42 -16.67
N CYS A 385 -10.63 -2.53 -15.95
CA CYS A 385 -9.53 -2.94 -15.08
C CYS A 385 -8.28 -3.44 -15.82
N LYS A 386 -8.32 -3.63 -17.15
CA LYS A 386 -7.13 -3.96 -17.95
C LYS A 386 -6.42 -2.73 -18.50
N MET A 387 -7.14 -1.62 -18.65
CA MET A 387 -6.59 -0.35 -19.16
C MET A 387 -5.95 0.46 -18.03
N LEU A 388 -4.85 1.15 -18.33
CA LEU A 388 -4.18 2.03 -17.37
C LEU A 388 -5.12 3.11 -16.83
N ARG A 389 -5.85 3.81 -17.72
CA ARG A 389 -6.85 4.84 -17.34
C ARG A 389 -7.89 4.30 -16.38
N GLY A 390 -8.41 3.11 -16.64
CA GLY A 390 -9.44 2.51 -15.80
C GLY A 390 -8.92 2.18 -14.41
N ASN A 391 -7.71 1.64 -14.30
CA ASN A 391 -7.02 1.43 -13.00
C ASN A 391 -6.75 2.73 -12.27
N ALA A 392 -6.16 3.72 -12.94
CA ALA A 392 -5.87 5.04 -12.39
C ALA A 392 -7.13 5.70 -11.80
N LEU A 393 -8.23 5.70 -12.56
CA LEU A 393 -9.51 6.26 -12.10
C LEU A 393 -10.10 5.48 -10.91
N MET A 394 -9.90 4.16 -10.83
CA MET A 394 -10.32 3.38 -9.66
C MET A 394 -9.49 3.72 -8.42
N LEU A 395 -8.19 3.92 -8.57
CA LEU A 395 -7.31 4.36 -7.48
C LEU A 395 -7.75 5.73 -6.96
N LEU A 396 -7.95 6.70 -7.85
CA LEU A 396 -8.42 8.05 -7.50
C LEU A 396 -9.80 8.03 -6.84
N SER A 397 -10.74 7.24 -7.36
CA SER A 397 -12.08 7.12 -6.77
C SER A 397 -12.03 6.53 -5.35
N SER A 398 -11.18 5.53 -5.15
CA SER A 398 -10.98 4.89 -3.85
C SER A 398 -10.31 5.85 -2.87
N ALA A 399 -9.29 6.58 -3.31
CA ALA A 399 -8.60 7.59 -2.52
C ALA A 399 -9.52 8.74 -2.11
N ARG A 400 -10.33 9.27 -3.04
CA ARG A 400 -11.34 10.30 -2.76
C ARG A 400 -12.34 9.86 -1.69
N ARG A 401 -12.87 8.64 -1.80
CA ARG A 401 -13.79 8.08 -0.79
C ARG A 401 -13.13 8.01 0.58
N ARG A 402 -11.89 7.51 0.66
CA ARG A 402 -11.14 7.42 1.92
C ARG A 402 -10.83 8.79 2.51
N SER A 403 -10.52 9.77 1.66
CA SER A 403 -10.28 11.16 2.06
C SER A 403 -11.54 11.75 2.69
N LEU A 404 -12.69 11.59 2.03
CA LEU A 404 -13.99 12.05 2.55
C LEU A 404 -14.34 11.41 3.90
N GLN A 405 -14.15 10.09 4.03
CA GLN A 405 -14.39 9.37 5.28
C GLN A 405 -13.52 9.87 6.44
N ARG A 406 -12.33 10.40 6.14
CA ARG A 406 -11.40 10.96 7.13
C ARG A 406 -11.46 12.47 7.23
N GLN A 407 -12.34 13.13 6.48
CA GLN A 407 -12.43 14.59 6.38
C GLN A 407 -11.10 15.25 5.97
N GLN A 408 -10.36 14.60 5.07
CA GLN A 408 -9.07 15.09 4.56
C GLN A 408 -9.22 15.64 3.13
N THR A 409 -8.32 16.55 2.74
CA THR A 409 -8.31 17.16 1.41
C THR A 409 -7.99 16.15 0.31
N PHE A 410 -8.60 16.34 -0.87
CA PHE A 410 -8.33 15.54 -2.06
C PHE A 410 -8.16 16.48 -3.25
N ALA A 411 -6.92 16.68 -3.69
CA ALA A 411 -6.58 17.53 -4.83
C ALA A 411 -6.05 16.73 -6.03
N LEU A 412 -5.65 15.47 -5.81
CA LEU A 412 -4.98 14.66 -6.83
C LEU A 412 -5.87 14.39 -8.07
N THR A 413 -5.33 14.70 -9.23
CA THR A 413 -5.97 14.54 -10.56
C THR A 413 -5.48 13.27 -11.28
N LEU A 414 -6.08 12.98 -12.45
CA LEU A 414 -5.62 11.87 -13.29
C LEU A 414 -4.24 12.13 -13.88
N ASP A 415 -4.02 13.34 -14.40
CA ASP A 415 -2.77 13.68 -15.09
C ASP A 415 -1.60 13.65 -14.09
N GLU A 416 -1.79 14.16 -12.87
CA GLU A 416 -0.77 14.07 -11.81
C GLU A 416 -0.44 12.62 -11.41
N LEU A 417 -1.43 11.72 -11.44
CA LEU A 417 -1.21 10.30 -11.17
C LEU A 417 -0.42 9.63 -12.31
N LEU A 418 -0.71 9.98 -13.57
CA LEU A 418 0.02 9.48 -14.74
C LEU A 418 1.45 10.05 -14.77
N ASP A 419 1.63 11.32 -14.43
CA ASP A 419 2.92 11.97 -14.28
C ASP A 419 3.76 11.27 -13.19
N MET A 420 3.16 10.93 -12.03
CA MET A 420 3.83 10.11 -11.01
C MET A 420 4.30 8.75 -11.56
N LEU A 421 3.47 8.05 -12.33
CA LEU A 421 3.83 6.75 -12.91
C LEU A 421 5.01 6.89 -13.87
N TRP A 422 5.02 7.95 -14.68
CA TRP A 422 6.10 8.27 -15.59
C TRP A 422 7.40 8.63 -14.87
N LEU A 423 7.34 9.55 -13.90
CA LEU A 423 8.49 9.99 -13.10
C LEU A 423 9.11 8.85 -12.29
N GLN A 424 8.29 7.87 -11.90
CA GLN A 424 8.75 6.65 -11.25
C GLN A 424 9.19 5.55 -12.24
N ALA A 425 9.22 5.82 -13.54
CA ALA A 425 9.57 4.87 -14.60
C ALA A 425 8.78 3.55 -14.51
N GLY A 426 7.51 3.62 -14.10
CA GLY A 426 6.66 2.43 -13.91
C GLY A 426 7.03 1.56 -12.69
N ARG A 427 7.80 2.07 -11.73
CA ARG A 427 8.31 1.30 -10.58
C ARG A 427 7.71 1.77 -9.26
N CYS A 428 7.72 0.89 -8.26
CA CYS A 428 7.33 1.18 -6.89
C CYS A 428 8.29 2.21 -6.25
N SER A 429 7.76 3.29 -5.68
CA SER A 429 8.58 4.36 -5.08
C SER A 429 9.45 3.91 -3.89
N TYR A 430 9.07 2.82 -3.21
CA TYR A 430 9.82 2.31 -2.06
C TYR A 430 10.85 1.26 -2.44
N SER A 431 10.44 0.29 -3.26
CA SER A 431 11.24 -0.92 -3.50
C SER A 431 11.78 -1.02 -4.91
N GLY A 432 11.44 -0.13 -5.85
CA GLY A 432 11.93 -0.20 -7.23
C GLY A 432 11.39 -1.36 -8.07
N VAL A 433 10.51 -2.22 -7.53
CA VAL A 433 9.87 -3.30 -8.29
C VAL A 433 8.95 -2.72 -9.38
N PRO A 434 8.92 -3.28 -10.59
CA PRO A 434 7.97 -2.88 -11.63
C PRO A 434 6.51 -3.01 -11.16
N LEU A 435 5.71 -1.98 -11.42
CA LEU A 435 4.30 -1.95 -11.06
C LEU A 435 3.44 -2.60 -12.15
N GLN A 436 2.55 -3.49 -11.74
CA GLN A 436 1.59 -4.13 -12.62
C GLN A 436 0.22 -3.41 -12.57
N TYR A 437 -0.35 -3.13 -13.74
CA TYR A 437 -1.69 -2.54 -13.84
C TYR A 437 -2.57 -3.19 -14.92
N LYS A 438 -2.02 -4.01 -15.82
CA LYS A 438 -2.79 -4.66 -16.89
C LYS A 438 -3.60 -5.87 -16.41
N GLN A 439 -3.12 -6.54 -15.36
CA GLN A 439 -3.76 -7.72 -14.79
C GLN A 439 -4.32 -7.42 -13.40
N ARG A 440 -5.52 -7.93 -13.11
CA ARG A 440 -6.07 -7.93 -11.75
C ARG A 440 -5.42 -9.06 -10.96
N HIS A 441 -5.46 -8.92 -9.63
CA HIS A 441 -5.03 -9.99 -8.71
C HIS A 441 -3.65 -10.59 -9.06
N THR A 442 -2.73 -9.72 -9.50
CA THR A 442 -1.35 -10.09 -9.81
C THR A 442 -0.41 -9.55 -8.73
N HIS A 443 0.82 -10.04 -8.72
CA HIS A 443 1.88 -9.51 -7.87
C HIS A 443 2.27 -8.09 -8.30
N TRP A 444 2.73 -7.29 -7.34
CA TRP A 444 3.26 -5.94 -7.57
C TRP A 444 2.24 -4.99 -8.19
N ARG A 445 0.95 -5.23 -7.93
CA ARG A 445 -0.14 -4.41 -8.47
C ARG A 445 0.00 -2.98 -7.97
N MET A 446 -0.13 -2.02 -8.89
CA MET A 446 -0.09 -0.60 -8.59
C MET A 446 -1.16 -0.20 -7.55
N SER A 447 -0.73 0.52 -6.52
CA SER A 447 -1.54 1.15 -5.50
C SER A 447 -1.07 2.58 -5.26
N LEU A 448 -1.96 3.41 -4.73
CA LEU A 448 -1.70 4.80 -4.38
C LEU A 448 -1.51 4.90 -2.86
N GLU A 449 -0.38 5.43 -2.43
CA GLU A 449 0.00 5.57 -1.03
C GLU A 449 0.30 7.03 -0.69
N ARG A 450 -0.01 7.43 0.55
CA ARG A 450 0.36 8.74 1.08
C ARG A 450 1.69 8.64 1.82
N VAL A 451 2.59 9.59 1.62
CA VAL A 451 3.87 9.61 2.35
C VAL A 451 3.61 10.00 3.80
N ASP A 452 2.84 11.06 4.04
CA ASP A 452 2.32 11.42 5.36
C ASP A 452 0.81 11.17 5.44
N ASN A 453 0.41 10.37 6.42
CA ASN A 453 -0.98 10.05 6.69
C ASN A 453 -1.79 11.22 7.31
N SER A 454 -1.12 12.26 7.82
CA SER A 454 -1.77 13.46 8.34
C SER A 454 -2.32 14.35 7.21
N ILE A 455 -1.64 14.35 6.06
CA ILE A 455 -2.00 15.13 4.88
C ILE A 455 -2.96 14.32 3.99
N GLY A 456 -3.81 15.04 3.25
CA GLY A 456 -4.72 14.50 2.26
C GLY A 456 -4.03 13.90 1.04
N TYR A 457 -4.82 13.57 0.00
CA TYR A 457 -4.28 13.09 -1.27
C TYR A 457 -3.96 14.26 -2.19
N THR A 458 -2.69 14.67 -2.19
CA THR A 458 -2.11 15.71 -3.07
C THR A 458 -0.97 15.12 -3.90
N LYS A 459 -0.55 15.83 -4.95
CA LYS A 459 0.58 15.42 -5.80
C LYS A 459 1.86 15.20 -4.99
N ASP A 460 2.15 16.09 -4.05
CA ASP A 460 3.41 16.08 -3.28
C ASP A 460 3.40 15.10 -2.10
N ASN A 461 2.21 14.70 -1.64
CA ASN A 461 2.06 13.75 -0.54
C ASN A 461 1.74 12.32 -1.01
N CYS A 462 1.66 12.07 -2.32
CA CYS A 462 1.33 10.76 -2.84
C CYS A 462 2.49 10.14 -3.61
N VAL A 463 2.56 8.81 -3.59
CA VAL A 463 3.46 8.02 -4.42
C VAL A 463 2.75 6.76 -4.90
N LEU A 464 3.22 6.21 -6.02
CA LEU A 464 2.75 4.91 -6.50
C LEU A 464 3.63 3.79 -5.93
N ILE A 465 2.99 2.78 -5.36
CA ILE A 465 3.67 1.64 -4.75
C ILE A 465 3.03 0.34 -5.22
N ALA A 466 3.72 -0.77 -5.03
CA ALA A 466 3.12 -2.08 -5.14
C ALA A 466 2.18 -2.33 -3.94
N VAL A 467 1.04 -2.98 -4.15
CA VAL A 467 0.01 -3.21 -3.12
C VAL A 467 0.52 -3.97 -1.91
N GLU A 468 1.55 -4.79 -2.09
CA GLU A 468 2.31 -5.48 -1.04
C GLU A 468 2.91 -4.53 -0.01
N PHE A 469 3.20 -3.29 -0.40
CA PHE A 469 3.77 -2.26 0.46
C PHE A 469 2.69 -1.35 1.07
N ASN A 470 1.42 -1.58 0.74
CA ASN A 470 0.29 -0.81 1.25
C ASN A 470 -0.23 -1.44 2.56
N SER A 471 0.56 -1.35 3.62
CA SER A 471 0.20 -1.82 4.95
C SER A 471 -0.73 -0.82 5.64
N SER A 472 -1.78 -1.31 6.29
CA SER A 472 -2.71 -0.43 7.01
C SER A 472 -2.08 0.08 8.31
N ASP A 473 -1.63 1.33 8.35
CA ASP A 473 -1.18 1.93 9.61
C ASP A 473 -2.36 2.40 10.46
N ARG A 474 -2.65 1.65 11.52
CA ARG A 474 -3.69 1.98 12.51
C ARG A 474 -3.14 2.72 13.73
N SER A 475 -1.82 2.89 13.83
CA SER A 475 -1.21 3.49 15.01
C SER A 475 -1.67 4.94 15.19
N ARG A 476 -1.54 5.79 14.18
CA ARG A 476 -1.82 7.23 14.32
C ARG A 476 -3.29 7.58 14.59
N ASN A 477 -4.24 6.84 14.00
CA ASN A 477 -5.66 7.20 14.07
C ASN A 477 -6.40 6.60 15.28
N VAL A 478 -5.88 5.53 15.90
CA VAL A 478 -6.61 4.73 16.92
C VAL A 478 -5.74 4.39 18.13
N ALA A 479 -4.48 4.81 18.17
CA ALA A 479 -3.62 4.41 19.29
C ALA A 479 -4.13 5.02 20.60
N THR A 480 -4.43 4.11 21.53
CA THR A 480 -4.68 4.41 22.95
C THR A 480 -3.38 4.45 23.75
N THR A 481 -2.24 4.28 23.08
CA THR A 481 -0.90 4.20 23.64
C THR A 481 0.02 5.04 22.79
N ASP A 482 1.23 5.29 23.28
CA ASP A 482 2.21 6.07 22.53
C ASP A 482 2.55 5.38 21.20
N VAL A 483 2.93 6.19 20.20
CA VAL A 483 3.29 5.75 18.84
C VAL A 483 4.78 6.00 18.68
N PHE A 484 5.56 4.92 18.63
CA PHE A 484 7.03 4.98 18.53
C PHE A 484 7.52 4.80 17.09
N GLY A 485 6.63 4.42 16.19
CA GLY A 485 6.92 4.18 14.79
C GLY A 485 5.64 3.96 14.00
N THR A 486 5.77 3.32 12.85
CA THR A 486 4.64 3.02 11.98
C THR A 486 4.89 1.69 11.30
N ALA A 487 3.83 0.94 10.99
CA ALA A 487 3.90 -0.23 10.11
C ALA A 487 3.91 0.16 8.62
N GLN A 488 3.77 1.45 8.31
CA GLN A 488 3.83 1.97 6.95
C GLN A 488 5.23 1.74 6.36
N TRP A 489 5.27 1.31 5.10
CA TRP A 489 6.51 1.17 4.36
C TRP A 489 7.11 2.53 4.00
N SER A 490 8.44 2.58 3.92
CA SER A 490 9.21 3.72 3.43
C SER A 490 10.41 3.22 2.62
N ARG A 491 11.08 4.12 1.89
CA ARG A 491 12.34 3.80 1.20
C ARG A 491 13.40 3.27 2.15
N SER A 492 13.54 3.88 3.33
CA SER A 492 14.51 3.44 4.35
C SER A 492 14.24 2.00 4.79
N LYS A 493 12.99 1.64 5.06
CA LYS A 493 12.63 0.26 5.41
C LYS A 493 12.86 -0.73 4.28
N ALA A 494 12.50 -0.37 3.05
CA ALA A 494 12.77 -1.22 1.89
C ALA A 494 14.29 -1.37 1.67
N ALA A 495 15.08 -0.34 1.94
CA ALA A 495 16.54 -0.40 1.89
C ALA A 495 17.12 -1.24 3.03
N HIS A 496 16.52 -1.20 4.22
CA HIS A 496 16.92 -2.05 5.34
C HIS A 496 16.74 -3.54 5.04
N VAL A 497 15.66 -3.92 4.35
CA VAL A 497 15.38 -5.34 4.03
C VAL A 497 16.16 -5.83 2.82
N TRP A 498 16.28 -5.01 1.77
CA TRP A 498 16.77 -5.46 0.45
C TRP A 498 17.95 -4.64 -0.08
N GLY A 499 18.54 -3.76 0.72
CA GLY A 499 19.53 -2.79 0.26
C GLY A 499 18.93 -1.62 -0.52
N ARG A 500 19.73 -0.55 -0.65
CA ARG A 500 19.36 0.64 -1.41
C ARG A 500 19.09 0.27 -2.87
N TYR A 501 17.98 0.76 -3.40
CA TYR A 501 17.69 0.70 -4.83
C TYR A 501 18.22 1.95 -5.49
N PHE A 502 19.13 1.79 -6.44
CA PHE A 502 19.61 2.85 -7.31
C PHE A 502 18.90 2.68 -8.67
N PRO A 503 18.07 3.64 -9.11
CA PRO A 503 17.54 3.62 -10.46
C PRO A 503 18.73 3.64 -11.43
N THR A 504 18.80 2.63 -12.29
CA THR A 504 19.78 2.55 -13.40
C THR A 504 19.31 3.35 -14.59
#